data_AF-A0A941JGV2-F1
#
_entry.id   AF-A0A941JGV2-F1
#
_cell.length_a   1.000
_cell.length_b   1.000
_cell.length_c   1.000
_cell.angle_alpha   90.00
_cell.angle_beta   90.00
_cell.angle_gamma   90.00
#
_symmetry.space_group_name_H-M   'P 1'
#
loop_
_entity.id
_entity.type
_entity.pdbx_description
1 polymer ?
#
loop_
_entity_poly.entity_id
_entity_poly.type
_entity_poly.pdbx_seq_one_letter_code
_entity_poly.pdbx_strand_id
1 'polypeptide(L)'
;ERRMRAELEAIPDGIYQFSDMIESDGIDAERQYRVQVEVHKRGGEIIVDYTGSSPQAAGPINATLGVATSAAYNAVLHMTDSSIPRNSGCFRPIRVIAPPGTIVNVDFPAPEVGGNTETHPRIVGAILGAMASAVPGRVMAAEGATHC
;
A
#
# COMPACT_ATOMS: atom_id res chain seq x y z
N GLU A 1 10.67 -4.45 -16.91
CA GLU A 1 10.81 -2.98 -16.85
C GLU A 1 10.06 -2.26 -17.95
N ARG A 2 10.49 -2.31 -19.23
CA ARG A 2 9.86 -1.54 -20.33
C ARG A 2 8.33 -1.69 -20.42
N ARG A 3 7.80 -2.92 -20.35
CA ARG A 3 6.34 -3.17 -20.38
C ARG A 3 5.60 -2.53 -19.21
N MET A 4 6.18 -2.59 -18.01
CA MET A 4 5.58 -1.96 -16.82
C MET A 4 5.57 -0.44 -16.98
N ARG A 5 6.69 0.17 -17.40
CA ARG A 5 6.76 1.62 -17.61
C ARG A 5 5.73 2.09 -18.65
N ALA A 6 5.52 1.35 -19.73
CA ALA A 6 4.51 1.65 -20.74
C ALA A 6 3.07 1.58 -20.19
N GLU A 7 2.75 0.59 -19.34
CA GLU A 7 1.44 0.54 -18.67
C GLU A 7 1.26 1.73 -17.72
N LEU A 8 2.30 2.08 -16.97
CA LEU A 8 2.26 3.23 -16.07
C LEU A 8 2.11 4.55 -16.84
N GLU A 9 2.72 4.70 -18.02
CA GLU A 9 2.57 5.88 -18.88
C GLU A 9 1.10 6.13 -19.30
N ALA A 10 0.29 5.09 -19.42
CA ALA A 10 -1.13 5.22 -19.77
C ALA A 10 -2.01 5.75 -18.63
N ILE A 11 -1.52 5.72 -17.38
CA ILE A 11 -2.23 6.29 -16.23
C ILE A 11 -2.05 7.82 -16.24
N PRO A 12 -3.05 8.66 -15.92
CA PRO A 12 -2.85 10.11 -15.90
C PRO A 12 -1.87 10.55 -14.80
N ASP A 13 -0.95 11.46 -15.11
CA ASP A 13 -0.04 12.06 -14.12
C ASP A 13 -0.82 12.81 -13.04
N GLY A 14 -0.43 12.63 -11.78
CA GLY A 14 -1.17 13.21 -10.67
C GLY A 14 -0.70 12.71 -9.30
N ILE A 15 -1.32 13.28 -8.27
CA ILE A 15 -1.20 12.87 -6.89
C ILE A 15 -2.57 12.36 -6.45
N TYR A 16 -2.62 11.11 -6.03
CA TYR A 16 -3.84 10.42 -5.63
C TYR A 16 -3.75 10.02 -4.17
N GLN A 17 -4.74 10.38 -3.37
CA GLN A 17 -4.70 10.15 -1.93
C GLN A 17 -5.88 9.31 -1.48
N PHE A 18 -5.62 8.46 -0.49
CA PHE A 18 -6.65 7.72 0.23
C PHE A 18 -6.16 7.41 1.64
N SER A 19 -7.09 7.23 2.57
CA SER A 19 -6.78 6.79 3.93
C SER A 19 -7.77 5.73 4.38
N ASP A 20 -7.27 4.69 5.01
CA ASP A 20 -8.08 3.68 5.70
C ASP A 20 -7.77 3.67 7.20
N MET A 21 -8.67 3.10 8.00
CA MET A 21 -8.58 3.03 9.46
C MET A 21 -8.62 1.58 9.95
N ILE A 22 -7.62 1.19 10.73
CA ILE A 22 -7.64 -0.05 11.53
C ILE A 22 -8.24 0.29 12.90
N GLU A 23 -9.32 -0.37 13.27
CA GLU A 23 -10.16 0.02 14.40
C GLU A 23 -9.61 -0.40 15.77
N SER A 24 -8.72 -1.40 15.82
CA SER A 24 -8.13 -1.91 17.05
C SER A 24 -6.81 -2.63 16.77
N ASP A 25 -5.89 -2.59 17.73
CA ASP A 25 -4.67 -3.41 17.74
C ASP A 25 -4.78 -4.65 18.64
N GLY A 26 -5.96 -4.93 19.21
CA GLY A 26 -6.18 -6.04 20.13
C GLY A 26 -5.63 -5.80 21.55
N ILE A 27 -5.07 -4.62 21.84
CA ILE A 27 -4.64 -4.20 23.17
C ILE A 27 -5.51 -3.04 23.65
N ASP A 28 -5.66 -2.00 22.82
CA ASP A 28 -6.50 -0.85 23.07
C ASP A 28 -7.64 -0.82 22.04
N ALA A 29 -8.83 -1.22 22.49
CA ALA A 29 -10.02 -1.33 21.64
C ALA A 29 -10.60 0.02 21.20
N GLU A 30 -10.22 1.13 21.83
CA GLU A 30 -10.69 2.46 21.47
C GLU A 30 -9.72 3.19 20.54
N ARG A 31 -8.49 2.68 20.41
CA ARG A 31 -7.44 3.30 19.60
C ARG A 31 -7.52 2.84 18.15
N GLN A 32 -7.77 3.82 17.28
CA GLN A 32 -7.74 3.64 15.84
C GLN A 32 -6.38 4.01 15.24
N TYR A 33 -6.02 3.33 14.16
CA TYR A 33 -4.77 3.52 13.44
C TYR A 33 -5.02 3.82 11.97
N ARG A 34 -4.65 5.03 11.55
CA ARG A 34 -4.70 5.45 10.16
C ARG A 34 -3.57 4.85 9.33
N VAL A 35 -3.92 4.28 8.18
CA VAL A 35 -3.03 4.01 7.06
C VAL A 35 -3.26 5.09 6.00
N GLN A 36 -2.31 6.00 5.85
CA GLN A 36 -2.37 7.07 4.85
C GLN A 36 -1.57 6.65 3.63
N VAL A 37 -2.15 6.86 2.44
CA VAL A 37 -1.49 6.56 1.16
C VAL A 37 -1.59 7.78 0.27
N GLU A 38 -0.47 8.17 -0.31
CA GLU A 38 -0.36 9.10 -1.42
C GLU A 38 0.40 8.43 -2.58
N VAL A 39 -0.23 8.35 -3.74
CA VAL A 39 0.35 7.78 -4.95
C VAL A 39 0.72 8.93 -5.89
N HIS A 40 2.02 9.15 -6.06
CA HIS A 40 2.56 10.12 -7.00
C HIS A 40 2.83 9.39 -8.31
N LYS A 41 1.96 9.60 -9.29
CA LYS A 41 2.14 9.06 -10.63
C LYS A 41 2.80 10.11 -11.51
N ARG A 42 3.92 9.76 -12.15
CA ARG A 42 4.57 10.61 -13.16
C ARG A 42 5.23 9.78 -14.26
N GLY A 43 4.80 9.98 -15.51
CA GLY A 43 5.32 9.23 -16.67
C GLY A 43 5.20 7.72 -16.45
N GLY A 44 6.30 6.99 -16.61
CA GLY A 44 6.37 5.54 -16.38
C GLY A 44 6.76 5.15 -14.95
N GLU A 45 6.55 6.01 -13.94
CA GLU A 45 6.95 5.79 -12.54
C GLU A 45 5.82 6.09 -11.56
N ILE A 46 5.83 5.33 -10.46
CA ILE A 46 4.94 5.53 -9.31
C ILE A 46 5.79 5.60 -8.03
N ILE A 47 5.47 6.57 -7.18
CA ILE A 47 5.93 6.61 -5.79
C ILE A 47 4.71 6.43 -4.90
N VAL A 48 4.75 5.42 -4.04
CA VAL A 48 3.76 5.22 -2.98
C VAL A 48 4.35 5.77 -1.69
N ASP A 49 3.76 6.86 -1.21
CA ASP A 49 4.16 7.53 0.02
C ASP A 49 3.14 7.23 1.13
N TYR A 50 3.64 6.67 2.23
CA TYR A 50 2.86 6.36 3.42
C TYR A 50 3.02 7.39 4.53
N THR A 51 3.67 8.52 4.24
CA THR A 51 3.79 9.64 5.17
C THR A 51 2.40 10.10 5.64
N GLY A 52 2.26 10.29 6.95
CA GLY A 52 0.98 10.57 7.60
C GLY A 52 0.25 9.33 8.13
N SER A 53 0.80 8.12 7.92
CA SER A 53 0.34 6.92 8.63
C SER A 53 0.62 7.02 10.13
N SER A 54 -0.17 6.30 10.92
CA SER A 54 -0.08 6.35 12.38
C SER A 54 1.26 5.81 12.89
N PRO A 55 1.71 6.24 14.09
CA PRO A 55 2.81 5.59 14.79
C PRO A 55 2.53 4.09 14.97
N GLN A 56 3.60 3.30 15.12
CA GLN A 56 3.46 1.87 15.37
C GLN A 56 2.57 1.57 16.58
N ALA A 57 1.71 0.57 16.43
CA ALA A 57 0.81 0.05 17.44
C ALA A 57 1.56 -0.75 18.51
N ALA A 58 0.95 -0.86 19.69
CA ALA A 58 1.43 -1.77 20.72
C ALA A 58 1.08 -3.22 20.38
N GLY A 59 -0.07 -3.42 19.73
CA GLY A 59 -0.51 -4.73 19.24
C GLY A 59 0.07 -5.14 17.89
N PRO A 60 -0.22 -6.37 17.43
CA PRO A 60 0.52 -7.03 16.35
C PRO A 60 0.21 -6.53 14.94
N ILE A 61 -0.62 -5.51 14.77
CA ILE A 61 -1.07 -5.00 13.47
C ILE A 61 0.02 -4.26 12.69
N ASN A 62 1.23 -4.09 13.24
CA ASN A 62 2.29 -3.38 12.52
C ASN A 62 2.82 -4.18 11.33
N ALA A 63 3.12 -3.49 10.24
CA ALA A 63 3.75 -4.04 9.04
C ALA A 63 5.22 -3.61 8.96
N THR A 64 6.08 -4.53 8.49
CA THR A 64 7.47 -4.19 8.14
C THR A 64 7.52 -3.44 6.82
N LEU A 65 8.63 -2.75 6.56
CA LEU A 65 8.90 -2.14 5.25
C LEU A 65 8.71 -3.15 4.10
N GLY A 66 9.09 -4.41 4.31
CA GLY A 66 8.92 -5.47 3.31
C GLY A 66 7.46 -5.75 3.00
N VAL A 67 6.60 -5.78 4.02
CA VAL A 67 5.16 -5.97 3.87
C VAL A 67 4.52 -4.79 3.15
N ALA A 68 4.81 -3.56 3.57
CA ALA A 68 4.28 -2.35 2.94
C ALA A 68 4.76 -2.18 1.50
N THR A 69 6.01 -2.59 1.21
CA THR A 69 6.57 -2.59 -0.15
C THR A 69 5.89 -3.66 -1.01
N SER A 70 5.70 -4.86 -0.46
CA SER A 70 4.99 -5.92 -1.17
C SER A 70 3.54 -5.55 -1.47
N ALA A 71 2.86 -4.84 -0.55
CA ALA A 71 1.50 -4.36 -0.77
C ALA A 71 1.44 -3.35 -1.92
N ALA A 72 2.40 -2.41 -1.99
CA ALA A 72 2.51 -1.49 -3.12
C ALA A 72 2.69 -2.21 -4.46
N TYR A 73 3.59 -3.19 -4.50
CA TYR A 73 3.79 -4.00 -5.70
C TYR A 73 2.54 -4.79 -6.09
N ASN A 74 1.85 -5.37 -5.10
CA ASN A 74 0.62 -6.10 -5.32
C ASN A 74 -0.47 -5.21 -5.92
N ALA A 75 -0.68 -4.02 -5.36
CA ALA A 75 -1.66 -3.06 -5.87
C ALA A 75 -1.35 -2.62 -7.31
N VAL A 76 -0.09 -2.29 -7.63
CA VAL A 76 0.30 -1.90 -9.00
C VAL A 76 0.15 -3.05 -9.99
N LEU A 77 0.49 -4.28 -9.60
CA LEU A 77 0.29 -5.46 -10.45
C LEU A 77 -1.19 -5.73 -10.75
N HIS A 78 -2.10 -5.41 -9.83
CA HIS A 78 -3.55 -5.53 -10.07
C HIS A 78 -4.09 -4.48 -11.06
N MET A 79 -3.45 -3.31 -11.16
CA MET A 79 -3.87 -2.24 -12.08
C MET A 79 -3.24 -2.33 -13.47
N THR A 80 -2.30 -3.25 -13.67
CA THR A 80 -1.48 -3.37 -14.88
C THR A 80 -1.69 -4.71 -15.59
N ASP A 81 -1.27 -4.81 -16.83
CA ASP A 81 -1.41 -6.02 -17.67
C ASP A 81 -0.88 -7.28 -16.96
N SER A 82 -1.79 -8.24 -16.72
CA SER A 82 -1.51 -9.50 -16.01
C SER A 82 -0.54 -10.42 -16.76
N SER A 83 -0.28 -10.16 -18.05
CA SER A 83 0.71 -10.88 -18.85
C SER A 83 2.13 -10.31 -18.74
N ILE A 84 2.35 -9.24 -17.94
CA ILE A 84 3.68 -8.75 -17.61
C ILE A 84 4.42 -9.80 -16.76
N PRO A 85 5.62 -10.25 -17.17
CA PRO A 85 6.41 -11.18 -16.38
C PRO A 85 6.75 -10.59 -15.00
N ARG A 86 6.39 -11.33 -13.94
CA ARG A 86 6.65 -10.97 -12.55
C ARG A 86 8.13 -11.25 -12.20
N ASN A 87 9.00 -10.29 -12.49
CA ASN A 87 10.42 -10.33 -12.16
C ASN A 87 10.87 -9.00 -11.56
N SER A 88 12.10 -8.93 -11.03
CA SER A 88 12.62 -7.71 -10.40
C SER A 88 12.52 -6.45 -11.28
N GLY A 89 12.52 -6.62 -12.60
CA GLY A 89 12.37 -5.53 -13.54
C GLY A 89 10.97 -4.89 -13.57
N CYS A 90 9.90 -5.55 -13.12
CA CYS A 90 8.58 -4.91 -13.04
C CYS A 90 8.42 -4.03 -11.79
N PHE A 91 9.25 -4.23 -10.76
CA PHE A 91 9.19 -3.45 -9.52
C PHE A 91 10.06 -2.20 -9.55
N ARG A 92 11.09 -2.15 -10.40
CA ARG A 92 12.01 -0.98 -10.54
C ARG A 92 11.33 0.39 -10.72
N PRO A 93 10.22 0.56 -11.45
CA PRO A 93 9.54 1.85 -11.56
C PRO A 93 8.60 2.19 -10.38
N ILE A 94 8.51 1.32 -9.37
CA ILE A 94 7.67 1.50 -8.20
C ILE A 94 8.58 1.79 -7.00
N ARG A 95 8.42 2.96 -6.39
CA ARG A 95 9.17 3.37 -5.21
C ARG A 95 8.22 3.48 -4.02
N VAL A 96 8.75 3.22 -2.83
CA VAL A 96 7.99 3.25 -1.59
C VAL A 96 8.70 4.17 -0.59
N ILE A 97 7.92 5.06 0.03
CA ILE A 97 8.34 5.91 1.14
C ILE A 97 7.52 5.49 2.36
N ALA A 98 8.18 4.97 3.38
CA ALA A 98 7.55 4.53 4.61
C ALA A 98 8.41 5.01 5.80
N PRO A 99 8.01 6.07 6.53
CA PRO A 99 8.78 6.54 7.67
C PRO A 99 8.94 5.44 8.74
N PRO A 100 10.15 5.20 9.29
CA PRO A 100 10.34 4.23 10.36
C PRO A 100 9.56 4.63 11.62
N GLY A 101 9.21 3.65 12.44
CA GLY A 101 8.40 3.87 13.65
C GLY A 101 6.90 4.01 13.41
N THR A 102 6.42 3.65 12.21
CA THR A 102 5.00 3.76 11.82
C THR A 102 4.36 2.39 11.70
N ILE A 103 3.03 2.35 11.64
CA ILE A 103 2.26 1.10 11.45
C ILE A 103 2.59 0.37 10.14
N VAL A 104 3.20 1.05 9.17
CA VAL A 104 3.60 0.49 7.86
C VAL A 104 5.12 0.26 7.72
N ASN A 105 5.90 0.70 8.71
CA ASN A 105 7.34 0.46 8.79
C ASN A 105 7.75 0.43 10.26
N VAL A 106 7.46 -0.71 10.88
CA VAL A 106 7.68 -0.96 12.30
C VAL A 106 9.16 -0.99 12.66
N ASP A 107 9.49 -0.43 13.83
CA ASP A 107 10.78 -0.61 14.47
C ASP A 107 10.66 -1.49 15.72
N PHE A 108 11.73 -2.26 15.97
CA PHE A 108 11.89 -3.01 17.21
C PHE A 108 11.75 -2.07 18.42
N PRO A 109 10.99 -2.44 19.49
CA PRO A 109 10.50 -3.79 19.82
C PRO A 109 9.01 -4.07 19.51
N ALA A 110 8.34 -3.29 18.65
CA ALA A 110 6.91 -3.51 18.42
C ALA A 110 6.59 -4.83 17.69
N PRO A 111 5.46 -5.49 17.99
CA PRO A 111 5.06 -6.74 17.35
C PRO A 111 4.45 -6.50 15.96
N GLU A 112 4.67 -7.45 15.04
CA GLU A 112 4.36 -7.29 13.61
C GLU A 112 3.66 -8.49 12.96
N VAL A 113 3.32 -9.52 13.74
CA VAL A 113 2.78 -10.79 13.20
C VAL A 113 1.49 -10.60 12.39
N GLY A 114 0.64 -9.65 12.78
CA GLY A 114 -0.58 -9.27 12.09
C GLY A 114 -0.36 -8.36 10.89
N GLY A 115 0.85 -7.81 10.68
CA GLY A 115 1.14 -6.91 9.56
C GLY A 115 0.87 -7.53 8.19
N ASN A 116 1.19 -8.81 8.00
CA ASN A 116 0.94 -9.53 6.75
C ASN A 116 -0.54 -9.85 6.52
N THR A 117 -1.28 -10.18 7.57
CA THR A 117 -2.66 -10.68 7.44
C THR A 117 -3.68 -9.55 7.47
N GLU A 118 -3.44 -8.55 8.32
CA GLU A 118 -4.40 -7.47 8.59
C GLU A 118 -4.04 -6.19 7.82
N THR A 119 -2.77 -5.78 7.89
CA THR A 119 -2.36 -4.46 7.41
C THR A 119 -2.01 -4.47 5.93
N HIS A 120 -1.42 -5.56 5.42
CA HIS A 120 -1.15 -5.72 3.98
C HIS A 120 -2.40 -5.53 3.10
N PRO A 121 -3.52 -6.27 3.29
CA PRO A 121 -4.69 -6.12 2.43
C PRO A 121 -5.29 -4.71 2.53
N ARG A 122 -5.22 -4.07 3.70
CA ARG A 122 -5.67 -2.67 3.86
C ARG A 122 -4.80 -1.68 3.10
N ILE A 123 -3.48 -1.85 3.11
CA ILE A 123 -2.58 -1.04 2.28
C ILE A 123 -2.92 -1.21 0.79
N VAL A 124 -3.13 -2.46 0.34
CA VAL A 124 -3.53 -2.74 -1.05
C VAL A 124 -4.84 -2.03 -1.39
N GLY A 125 -5.86 -2.19 -0.54
CA GLY A 125 -7.17 -1.54 -0.69
C GLY A 125 -7.06 -0.02 -0.72
N ALA A 126 -6.23 0.58 0.14
CA ALA A 126 -6.02 2.02 0.18
C ALA A 126 -5.33 2.55 -1.09
N ILE A 127 -4.34 1.86 -1.63
CA ILE A 127 -3.69 2.23 -2.90
C ILE A 127 -4.69 2.13 -4.06
N LEU A 128 -5.46 1.04 -4.12
CA LEU A 128 -6.51 0.86 -5.11
C LEU A 128 -7.56 1.97 -5.00
N GLY A 129 -8.02 2.30 -3.79
CA GLY A 129 -8.94 3.39 -3.50
C GLY A 129 -8.42 4.76 -3.97
N ALA A 130 -7.14 5.06 -3.74
CA ALA A 130 -6.50 6.29 -4.25
C ALA A 130 -6.55 6.35 -5.79
N MET A 131 -6.21 5.22 -6.43
CA MET A 131 -6.11 5.12 -7.89
C MET A 131 -7.45 4.94 -8.60
N ALA A 132 -8.55 4.74 -7.88
CA ALA A 132 -9.89 4.54 -8.45
C ALA A 132 -10.32 5.69 -9.38
N SER A 133 -9.90 6.93 -9.09
CA SER A 133 -10.16 8.09 -9.95
C SER A 133 -9.27 8.14 -11.20
N ALA A 134 -8.06 7.58 -11.14
CA ALA A 134 -7.09 7.57 -12.22
C ALA A 134 -7.36 6.47 -13.26
N VAL A 135 -7.82 5.31 -12.80
CA VAL A 135 -8.03 4.10 -13.61
C VAL A 135 -9.34 3.37 -13.21
N PRO A 136 -10.51 4.01 -13.36
CA PRO A 136 -11.78 3.48 -12.86
C PRO A 136 -12.18 2.13 -13.47
N GLY A 137 -11.72 1.80 -14.68
CA GLY A 137 -11.96 0.51 -15.34
C GLY A 137 -10.95 -0.59 -15.01
N ARG A 138 -9.94 -0.32 -14.16
CA ARG A 138 -8.86 -1.26 -13.82
C ARG A 138 -8.66 -1.44 -12.31
N VAL A 139 -9.52 -0.81 -11.50
CA VAL A 139 -9.45 -0.85 -10.04
C VAL A 139 -10.65 -1.60 -9.51
N MET A 140 -10.41 -2.57 -8.62
CA MET A 140 -11.45 -3.28 -7.91
C MET A 140 -11.94 -2.44 -6.72
N ALA A 141 -13.22 -2.59 -6.35
CA ALA A 141 -13.72 -2.08 -5.08
C ALA A 141 -12.93 -2.71 -3.91
N ALA A 142 -12.89 -2.02 -2.77
CA ALA A 142 -12.14 -2.47 -1.59
C ALA A 142 -12.50 -3.92 -1.22
N GLU A 143 -11.49 -4.75 -1.01
CA GLU A 143 -11.63 -6.13 -0.55
C GLU A 143 -11.83 -6.15 0.97
N GLY A 144 -12.70 -7.04 1.46
CA GLY A 144 -12.82 -7.30 2.90
C GLY A 144 -11.59 -8.07 3.39
N ALA A 145 -10.88 -7.52 4.38
CA ALA A 145 -9.79 -8.24 5.04
C ALA A 145 -10.34 -9.39 5.91
N THR A 146 -9.49 -10.34 6.27
CA THR A 146 -9.85 -11.41 7.21
C THR A 146 -9.99 -10.81 8.61
N HIS A 147 -11.17 -10.27 8.94
CA HIS A 147 -11.45 -9.76 10.27
C HIS A 147 -11.50 -10.93 11.26
N CYS A 148 -10.52 -11.02 12.16
CA CYS A 148 -10.68 -11.69 13.46
C CYS A 148 -11.28 -10.74 14.48
#